data_AF-A0A7W9XP59-F1
#
_entry.id   AF-A0A7W9XP59-F1
#
_cell.length_a   1.000
_cell.length_b   1.000
_cell.length_c   1.000
_cell.angle_alpha   90.00
_cell.angle_beta   90.00
_cell.angle_gamma   90.00
#
_symmetry.space_group_name_H-M   'P 1'
#
loop_
_entity.id
_entity.type
_entity.pdbx_description
1 polymer ?
#
loop_
_entity_poly.entity_id
_entity_poly.type
_entity_poly.pdbx_seq_one_letter_code
_entity_poly.pdbx_strand_id
1 'polypeptide(L)'
;MIEEQPQKRSAMDWLKESVTIKLIFIGILILVLLIPSSLVENLITERATRQDDMMRDVSEKWSGSQLIKGPVLIIPYKKAVKYMDAASKESTREIIENLYILPDNLHIRATLNTQLLHRGIFDVAVYNSVVKISGNFSKADLGSLSLTADQLLLNKAHIAFSISDLKGLKNNPVLKAAGQTLPVEPIFDNRSLFGSGLQAGIDLSNAADGEVPFDYTLDLKGSQELSFLHLGKLLM
;
A
#
# COMPACT_ATOMS: atom_id res chain seq x y z
N MET A 1 6.83 96.17 16.56
CA MET A 1 7.92 95.28 17.01
C MET A 1 7.42 94.57 18.25
N ILE A 2 7.12 93.28 18.11
CA ILE A 2 7.33 92.18 19.07
C ILE A 2 7.03 90.94 18.21
N GLU A 3 8.10 90.25 17.79
CA GLU A 3 8.04 88.91 17.22
C GLU A 3 7.63 87.93 18.33
N GLU A 4 6.48 87.28 18.21
CA GLU A 4 6.20 86.08 18.99
C GLU A 4 6.72 84.85 18.25
N GLN A 5 7.63 84.14 18.92
CA GLN A 5 8.33 82.95 18.45
C GLN A 5 7.40 81.74 18.29
N PRO A 6 7.68 80.82 17.37
CA PRO A 6 6.83 79.66 17.15
C PRO A 6 6.94 78.69 18.33
N GLN A 7 5.79 78.40 18.93
CA GLN A 7 5.61 77.44 20.02
C GLN A 7 6.13 76.05 19.60
N LYS A 8 7.23 75.60 20.23
CA LYS A 8 7.82 74.28 19.99
C LYS A 8 6.83 73.19 20.37
N ARG A 9 6.28 72.49 19.37
CA ARG A 9 5.49 71.27 19.57
C ARG A 9 6.31 70.25 20.35
N SER A 10 5.78 69.78 21.46
CA SER A 10 6.41 68.76 22.30
C SER A 10 6.54 67.46 21.52
N ALA A 11 7.69 66.78 21.62
CA ALA A 11 7.92 65.48 20.99
C ALA A 11 6.84 64.45 21.36
N MET A 12 6.25 64.61 22.55
CA MET A 12 5.15 63.76 23.06
C MET A 12 3.83 63.95 22.29
N ASP A 13 3.55 65.15 21.77
CA ASP A 13 2.33 65.43 21.01
C ASP A 13 2.46 64.98 19.55
N TRP A 14 3.65 65.13 18.96
CA TRP A 14 3.99 64.54 17.66
C TRP A 14 3.92 63.00 17.70
N LEU A 15 4.33 62.39 18.81
CA LEU A 15 4.22 60.94 19.03
C LEU A 15 2.76 60.45 19.05
N LYS A 16 1.82 61.25 19.57
CA LYS A 16 0.40 60.87 19.70
C LYS A 16 -0.40 61.06 18.40
N GLU A 17 -0.09 62.07 17.60
CA GLU A 17 -0.78 62.36 16.33
C GLU A 17 -0.22 61.57 15.14
N SER A 18 1.01 61.05 15.22
CA SER A 18 1.67 60.39 14.09
C SER A 18 1.15 58.98 13.81
N VAL A 19 0.46 58.81 12.68
CA VAL A 19 -0.10 57.53 12.19
C VAL A 19 0.99 56.46 12.03
N THR A 20 2.20 56.84 11.63
CA THR A 20 3.34 55.94 11.44
C THR A 20 3.72 55.23 12.74
N ILE A 21 3.67 55.91 13.87
CA ILE A 21 4.03 55.34 15.17
C ILE A 21 2.96 54.35 15.63
N LYS A 22 1.68 54.63 15.37
CA LYS A 22 0.58 53.70 15.64
C LYS A 22 0.72 52.41 14.81
N LEU A 23 1.12 52.52 13.54
CA LEU A 23 1.40 51.36 12.68
C LEU A 23 2.57 50.52 13.20
N ILE A 24 3.67 51.15 13.63
CA ILE A 24 4.82 50.44 14.22
C ILE A 24 4.40 49.71 15.51
N PHE A 25 3.62 50.36 16.37
CA PHE A 25 3.13 49.75 17.61
C PHE A 25 2.24 48.53 17.34
N ILE A 26 1.34 48.62 16.36
CA ILE A 26 0.53 47.47 15.91
C ILE A 26 1.43 46.35 15.38
N GLY A 27 2.45 46.68 14.59
CA GLY A 27 3.43 45.71 14.08
C GLY A 27 4.17 44.97 15.20
N ILE A 28 4.62 45.70 16.24
CA ILE A 28 5.25 45.10 17.42
C ILE A 28 4.25 44.20 18.17
N LEU A 29 3.00 44.64 18.33
CA LEU A 29 1.97 43.85 18.98
C LEU A 29 1.72 42.53 18.24
N ILE A 30 1.66 42.56 16.91
CA ILE A 30 1.54 41.35 16.07
C ILE A 30 2.73 40.42 16.28
N LEU A 31 3.97 40.95 16.29
CA LEU A 31 5.17 40.15 16.55
C LEU A 31 5.14 39.50 17.94
N VAL A 32 4.71 40.22 18.96
CA VAL A 32 4.57 39.69 20.31
C VAL A 32 3.51 38.58 20.36
N LEU A 33 2.41 38.72 19.62
CA LEU A 33 1.35 37.70 19.52
C LEU A 33 1.75 36.48 18.70
N LEU A 34 2.72 36.59 17.79
CA LEU A 34 3.25 35.44 17.05
C LEU A 34 4.04 34.48 17.94
N ILE A 35 4.70 34.96 18.99
CA ILE A 35 5.45 34.12 19.94
C ILE A 35 4.54 33.05 20.58
N PRO A 36 3.44 33.39 21.28
CA PRO A 36 2.56 32.39 21.88
C PRO A 36 1.87 31.51 20.83
N SER A 37 1.55 32.06 19.65
CA SER A 37 1.00 31.26 18.55
C SER A 37 1.95 30.15 18.10
N SER A 38 3.22 30.49 17.87
CA SER A 38 4.25 29.52 17.48
C SER A 38 4.49 28.48 18.58
N LEU A 39 4.45 28.87 19.86
CA LEU A 39 4.59 27.92 20.98
C LEU A 39 3.45 26.89 21.00
N VAL A 40 2.21 27.31 20.74
CA VAL A 40 1.05 26.40 20.68
C VAL A 40 1.19 25.45 19.49
N GLU A 41 1.56 25.97 18.31
CA GLU A 41 1.78 25.14 17.12
C GLU A 41 2.89 24.10 17.33
N ASN A 42 4.00 24.51 17.95
CA ASN A 42 5.09 23.60 18.31
C ASN A 42 4.63 22.51 19.27
N LEU A 43 3.83 22.85 20.29
CA LEU A 43 3.29 21.87 21.24
C LEU A 43 2.33 20.88 20.57
N ILE A 44 1.48 21.35 19.68
CA ILE A 44 0.57 20.50 18.90
C ILE A 44 1.37 19.55 18.02
N THR A 45 2.38 20.08 17.32
CA THR A 45 3.27 19.30 16.45
C THR A 45 4.01 18.24 17.25
N GLU A 46 4.57 18.59 18.41
CA GLU A 46 5.26 17.65 19.29
C GLU A 46 4.35 16.50 19.75
N ARG A 47 3.08 16.81 20.08
CA ARG A 47 2.10 15.78 20.45
C ARG A 47 1.74 14.87 19.28
N ALA A 48 1.56 15.41 18.08
CA ALA A 48 1.30 14.63 16.89
C ALA A 48 2.47 13.68 16.59
N THR A 49 3.71 14.19 16.61
CA THR A 49 4.91 13.37 16.39
C THR A 49 5.06 12.27 17.43
N ARG A 50 4.83 12.56 18.72
CA ARG A 50 4.87 11.55 19.79
C ARG A 50 3.82 10.45 19.61
N GLN A 51 2.63 10.81 19.11
CA GLN A 51 1.58 9.85 18.80
C GLN A 51 1.99 8.94 17.63
N ASP A 52 2.54 9.50 16.56
CA ASP A 52 3.00 8.74 15.39
C ASP A 52 4.16 7.79 15.74
N ASP A 53 5.11 8.23 16.56
CA ASP A 53 6.20 7.38 17.05
C ASP A 53 5.66 6.20 17.86
N MET A 54 4.68 6.43 18.73
CA MET A 54 4.03 5.36 19.50
C MET A 54 3.26 4.39 18.60
N MET A 55 2.58 4.87 17.57
CA MET A 55 1.91 4.02 16.57
C MET A 55 2.92 3.16 15.81
N ARG A 56 4.07 3.71 15.44
CA ARG A 56 5.16 2.96 14.80
C ARG A 56 5.69 1.87 15.72
N ASP A 57 5.96 2.19 16.99
CA ASP A 57 6.43 1.23 18.00
C ASP A 57 5.47 0.04 18.19
N VAL A 58 4.16 0.30 18.24
CA VAL A 58 3.14 -0.75 18.34
C VAL A 58 3.09 -1.58 17.06
N SER A 59 3.14 -0.93 15.90
CA SER A 59 3.12 -1.61 14.59
C SER A 59 4.36 -2.47 14.36
N GLU A 60 5.53 -2.05 14.86
CA GLU A 60 6.76 -2.83 14.80
C GLU A 60 6.65 -4.13 15.61
N LYS A 61 6.07 -4.06 16.83
CA LYS A 61 5.95 -5.19 17.76
C LYS A 61 4.76 -6.10 17.49
N TRP A 62 3.67 -5.57 16.95
CA TRP A 62 2.46 -6.32 16.64
C TRP A 62 2.45 -6.75 15.18
N SER A 63 1.99 -5.85 14.33
CA SER A 63 2.07 -5.82 12.88
C SER A 63 1.43 -4.50 12.45
N GLY A 64 1.90 -3.90 11.35
CA GLY A 64 1.35 -2.66 10.82
C GLY A 64 -0.02 -2.82 10.15
N SER A 65 -0.39 -1.79 9.39
CA SER A 65 -1.55 -1.83 8.48
C SER A 65 -1.40 -2.94 7.46
N GLN A 66 -2.50 -3.66 7.20
CA GLN A 66 -2.53 -4.78 6.27
C GLN A 66 -3.24 -4.39 4.96
N LEU A 67 -2.55 -4.54 3.84
CA LEU A 67 -3.10 -4.44 2.49
C LEU A 67 -2.99 -5.80 1.81
N ILE A 68 -4.12 -6.45 1.58
CA ILE A 68 -4.18 -7.73 0.87
C ILE A 68 -4.37 -7.45 -0.62
N LYS A 69 -3.49 -8.01 -1.47
CA LYS A 69 -3.54 -7.87 -2.94
C LYS A 69 -3.68 -9.24 -3.59
N GLY A 70 -4.50 -9.33 -4.64
CA GLY A 70 -4.70 -10.56 -5.40
C GLY A 70 -5.97 -11.32 -5.00
N PRO A 71 -6.04 -12.63 -5.33
CA PRO A 71 -5.00 -13.45 -5.95
C PRO A 71 -4.88 -13.24 -7.47
N VAL A 72 -3.75 -13.65 -8.06
CA VAL A 72 -3.48 -13.67 -9.51
C VAL A 72 -2.89 -15.02 -9.88
N LEU A 73 -3.43 -15.68 -10.91
CA LEU A 73 -2.87 -16.89 -11.47
C LEU A 73 -1.82 -16.53 -12.52
N ILE A 74 -0.63 -17.10 -12.39
CA ILE A 74 0.51 -16.82 -13.25
C ILE A 74 0.90 -18.12 -13.97
N ILE A 75 0.89 -18.09 -15.30
CA ILE A 75 1.27 -19.23 -16.15
C ILE A 75 2.46 -18.80 -17.01
N PRO A 76 3.67 -19.35 -16.78
CA PRO A 76 4.80 -19.08 -17.65
C PRO A 76 4.58 -19.68 -19.04
N TYR A 77 5.06 -19.02 -20.09
CA TYR A 77 4.99 -19.54 -21.46
C TYR A 77 6.27 -19.26 -22.24
N LYS A 78 6.53 -20.10 -23.24
CA LYS A 78 7.68 -20.01 -24.13
C LYS A 78 7.33 -19.14 -25.33
N LYS A 79 8.15 -18.13 -25.59
CA LYS A 79 8.00 -17.23 -26.73
C LYS A 79 9.28 -17.22 -27.56
N ALA A 80 9.13 -17.42 -28.86
CA ALA A 80 10.21 -17.28 -29.82
C ALA A 80 10.36 -15.80 -30.19
N VAL A 81 11.50 -15.20 -29.86
CA VAL A 81 11.85 -13.84 -30.29
C VAL A 81 12.97 -13.89 -31.30
N LYS A 82 12.79 -13.14 -32.39
CA LYS A 82 13.82 -12.97 -33.41
C LYS A 82 14.80 -11.90 -32.97
N TYR A 83 16.09 -12.17 -33.12
CA TYR A 83 17.15 -11.20 -32.87
C TYR A 83 18.20 -11.29 -33.97
N MET A 84 18.89 -10.18 -34.24
CA MET A 84 20.07 -10.18 -35.09
C MET A 84 21.28 -10.53 -34.24
N ASP A 85 22.01 -11.57 -34.65
CA ASP A 85 23.32 -11.88 -34.10
C ASP A 85 24.37 -10.84 -34.57
N ALA A 86 25.54 -10.79 -33.92
CA ALA A 86 26.67 -9.92 -34.25
C ALA A 86 27.15 -10.08 -35.71
N ALA A 87 26.81 -11.20 -36.37
CA ALA A 87 27.05 -11.47 -37.79
C ALA A 87 25.89 -11.04 -38.72
N SER A 88 24.94 -10.22 -38.25
CA SER A 88 23.75 -9.77 -38.99
C SER A 88 22.87 -10.92 -39.52
N LYS A 89 22.89 -12.07 -38.85
CA LYS A 89 22.07 -13.24 -39.19
C LYS A 89 20.84 -13.28 -38.29
N GLU A 90 19.67 -13.43 -38.89
CA GLU A 90 18.40 -13.57 -38.16
C GLU A 90 18.41 -14.91 -37.40
N SER A 91 18.45 -14.83 -36.07
CA SER A 91 18.45 -15.98 -35.17
C SER A 91 17.22 -15.91 -34.26
N THR A 92 16.72 -17.07 -33.83
CA THR A 92 15.56 -17.16 -32.94
C THR A 92 16.00 -17.61 -31.57
N ARG A 93 15.60 -16.88 -30.52
CA ARG A 93 15.82 -17.24 -29.12
C ARG A 93 14.48 -17.54 -28.45
N GLU A 94 14.45 -18.60 -27.66
CA GLU A 94 13.33 -18.87 -26.77
C GLU A 94 13.51 -18.06 -25.47
N ILE A 95 12.50 -17.25 -25.12
CA ILE A 95 12.40 -16.56 -23.85
C ILE A 95 11.17 -17.06 -23.09
N ILE A 96 11.20 -16.95 -21.76
CA ILE A 96 10.07 -17.27 -20.90
C ILE A 96 9.43 -15.95 -20.45
N GLU A 97 8.14 -15.80 -20.72
CA GLU A 97 7.31 -14.70 -20.25
C GLU A 97 6.19 -15.25 -19.34
N ASN A 98 5.53 -14.38 -18.59
CA ASN A 98 4.45 -14.75 -17.67
C ASN A 98 3.12 -14.23 -18.18
N LEU A 99 2.12 -15.12 -18.26
CA LEU A 99 0.73 -14.75 -18.46
C LEU A 99 0.06 -14.55 -17.10
N TYR A 100 -0.59 -13.40 -16.92
CA TYR A 100 -1.31 -13.06 -15.69
C TYR A 100 -2.81 -13.18 -15.92
N ILE A 101 -3.47 -14.00 -15.11
CA ILE A 101 -4.90 -14.28 -15.17
C ILE A 101 -5.52 -13.78 -13.87
N LEU A 102 -6.46 -12.84 -14.01
CA LEU A 102 -7.23 -12.28 -12.92
C LEU A 102 -8.45 -13.16 -12.62
N PRO A 103 -8.93 -13.21 -11.37
CA PRO A 103 -10.14 -13.93 -11.04
C PRO A 103 -11.36 -13.26 -11.69
N ASP A 104 -12.27 -14.08 -12.22
CA ASP A 104 -13.55 -13.61 -12.75
C ASP A 104 -14.51 -13.29 -11.60
N ASN A 105 -14.57 -14.18 -10.60
CA ASN A 105 -15.25 -13.93 -9.34
C ASN A 105 -14.25 -13.91 -8.20
N LEU A 106 -14.35 -12.90 -7.34
CA LEU A 106 -13.54 -12.78 -6.14
C LEU A 106 -14.42 -12.37 -4.96
N HIS A 107 -14.57 -13.29 -4.01
CA HIS A 107 -15.30 -13.08 -2.77
C HIS A 107 -14.31 -13.00 -1.62
N ILE A 108 -14.39 -11.90 -0.86
CA ILE A 108 -13.57 -11.66 0.31
C ILE A 108 -14.50 -11.46 1.50
N ARG A 109 -14.31 -12.26 2.55
CA ARG A 109 -15.03 -12.12 3.82
C ARG A 109 -14.02 -12.00 4.96
N ALA A 110 -13.95 -10.82 5.58
CA ALA A 110 -13.10 -10.57 6.73
C ALA A 110 -13.95 -10.50 8.02
N THR A 111 -13.49 -11.17 9.07
CA THR A 111 -14.05 -11.04 10.43
C THR A 111 -13.02 -10.35 11.30
N LEU A 112 -13.28 -9.11 11.70
CA LEU A 112 -12.35 -8.31 12.51
C LEU A 112 -12.77 -8.29 13.98
N ASN A 113 -11.81 -8.60 14.85
CA ASN A 113 -11.90 -8.41 16.29
C ASN A 113 -10.90 -7.34 16.70
N THR A 114 -11.39 -6.15 17.05
CA THR A 114 -10.57 -5.00 17.43
C THR A 114 -10.34 -4.95 18.94
N GLN A 115 -9.19 -4.42 19.34
CA GLN A 115 -8.85 -4.13 20.73
C GLN A 115 -7.97 -2.89 20.79
N LEU A 116 -8.05 -2.14 21.89
CA LEU A 116 -7.15 -1.02 22.15
C LEU A 116 -5.95 -1.53 22.95
N LEU A 117 -4.75 -1.26 22.46
CA LEU A 117 -3.52 -1.46 23.22
C LEU A 117 -3.08 -0.13 23.82
N HIS A 118 -2.89 -0.14 25.14
CA HIS A 118 -2.39 1.01 25.89
C HIS A 118 -0.86 1.03 25.87
N ARG A 119 -0.28 2.13 25.39
CA ARG A 119 1.17 2.37 25.41
C ARG A 119 1.42 3.77 25.98
N GLY A 120 1.84 3.84 27.24
CA GLY A 120 2.03 5.11 27.94
C GLY A 120 0.69 5.82 28.15
N ILE A 121 0.53 7.00 27.55
CA ILE A 121 -0.71 7.80 27.60
C ILE A 121 -1.54 7.70 26.31
N PHE A 122 -1.16 6.82 25.38
CA PHE A 122 -1.78 6.69 24.07
C PHE A 122 -2.42 5.32 23.87
N ASP A 123 -3.49 5.31 23.08
CA ASP A 123 -4.24 4.12 22.69
C ASP A 123 -4.02 3.85 21.22
N VAL A 124 -3.66 2.60 20.90
CA VAL A 124 -3.50 2.16 19.51
C VAL A 124 -4.49 1.05 19.23
N ALA A 125 -5.35 1.25 18.23
CA ALA A 125 -6.28 0.24 17.75
C ALA A 125 -5.51 -0.85 16.99
N VAL A 126 -5.62 -2.07 17.48
CA VAL A 126 -5.13 -3.27 16.80
C VAL A 126 -6.27 -4.26 16.58
N TYR A 127 -6.06 -5.20 15.67
CA TYR A 127 -7.06 -6.21 15.37
C TYR A 127 -6.45 -7.58 15.14
N ASN A 128 -7.30 -8.57 15.33
CA ASN A 128 -7.15 -9.92 14.80
C ASN A 128 -8.22 -10.11 13.74
N SER A 129 -7.84 -10.66 12.58
CA SER A 129 -8.76 -10.85 11.47
C SER A 129 -8.62 -12.25 10.87
N VAL A 130 -9.75 -12.90 10.65
CA VAL A 130 -9.81 -14.09 9.79
C VAL A 130 -10.42 -13.65 8.47
N VAL A 131 -9.60 -13.68 7.42
CA VAL A 131 -9.99 -13.31 6.06
C VAL A 131 -10.14 -14.57 5.22
N LYS A 132 -11.34 -14.85 4.75
CA LYS A 132 -11.63 -15.93 3.81
C LYS A 132 -11.71 -15.34 2.40
N ILE A 133 -10.92 -15.87 1.48
CA ILE A 133 -10.88 -15.46 0.09
C ILE A 133 -11.23 -16.68 -0.76
N SER A 134 -12.16 -16.52 -1.69
CA SER A 134 -12.58 -17.58 -2.60
C SER A 134 -13.01 -17.01 -3.94
N GLY A 135 -12.90 -17.79 -5.00
CA GLY A 135 -13.26 -17.36 -6.34
C GLY A 135 -12.90 -18.38 -7.40
N ASN A 136 -12.85 -17.94 -8.65
CA ASN A 136 -12.40 -18.75 -9.78
C ASN A 136 -11.64 -17.92 -10.81
N PHE A 137 -10.64 -18.54 -11.44
CA PHE A 137 -10.00 -18.02 -12.63
C PHE A 137 -10.68 -18.61 -13.86
N SER A 138 -10.99 -17.78 -14.85
CA SER A 138 -11.44 -18.25 -16.16
C SER A 138 -10.29 -18.81 -16.99
N LYS A 139 -10.64 -19.55 -18.03
CA LYS A 139 -9.69 -19.98 -19.04
C LYS A 139 -9.05 -18.77 -19.69
N ALA A 140 -7.73 -18.79 -19.83
CA ALA A 140 -7.03 -17.77 -20.59
C ALA A 140 -7.50 -17.75 -22.05
N ASP A 141 -7.88 -16.58 -22.55
CA ASP A 141 -8.14 -16.39 -23.97
C ASP A 141 -6.82 -16.30 -24.74
N LEU A 142 -6.27 -17.47 -25.08
CA LEU A 142 -5.00 -17.59 -25.80
C LEU A 142 -5.07 -16.99 -27.22
N GLY A 143 -6.28 -16.93 -27.80
CA GLY A 143 -6.50 -16.43 -29.15
C GLY A 143 -6.18 -14.94 -29.29
N SER A 144 -6.62 -14.12 -28.33
CA SER A 144 -6.29 -12.69 -28.29
C SER A 144 -4.80 -12.41 -28.05
N LEU A 145 -4.09 -13.37 -27.46
CA LEU A 145 -2.67 -13.27 -27.13
C LEU A 145 -1.74 -13.86 -28.22
N SER A 146 -2.30 -14.44 -29.30
CA SER A 146 -1.52 -15.18 -30.32
C SER A 146 -0.65 -16.30 -29.72
N LEU A 147 -1.15 -16.95 -28.66
CA LEU A 147 -0.46 -18.04 -27.97
C LEU A 147 -1.12 -19.39 -28.31
N THR A 148 -0.30 -20.44 -28.31
CA THR A 148 -0.78 -21.83 -28.44
C THR A 148 -0.68 -22.55 -27.09
N ALA A 149 -1.56 -23.52 -26.85
CA ALA A 149 -1.56 -24.28 -25.59
C ALA A 149 -0.21 -24.97 -25.33
N ASP A 150 0.47 -25.42 -26.39
CA ASP A 150 1.77 -26.10 -26.32
C ASP A 150 2.92 -25.22 -25.81
N GLN A 151 2.75 -23.89 -25.87
CA GLN A 151 3.73 -22.94 -25.35
C GLN A 151 3.60 -22.71 -23.84
N LEU A 152 2.47 -23.08 -23.24
CA LEU A 152 2.20 -22.87 -21.82
C LEU A 152 2.91 -23.92 -20.97
N LEU A 153 3.61 -23.45 -19.94
CA LEU A 153 4.24 -24.30 -18.93
C LEU A 153 3.27 -24.50 -17.77
N LEU A 154 2.20 -25.28 -18.01
CA LEU A 154 1.12 -25.53 -17.05
C LEU A 154 1.59 -26.16 -15.74
N ASN A 155 2.67 -26.95 -15.77
CA ASN A 155 3.31 -27.55 -14.61
C ASN A 155 4.16 -26.57 -13.77
N LYS A 156 4.36 -25.34 -14.26
CA LYS A 156 5.07 -24.26 -13.57
C LYS A 156 4.14 -23.09 -13.23
N ALA A 157 2.84 -23.30 -13.33
CA ALA A 157 1.87 -22.30 -12.93
C ALA A 157 1.94 -22.08 -11.41
N HIS A 158 1.58 -20.87 -10.98
CA HIS A 158 1.53 -20.54 -9.56
C HIS A 158 0.49 -19.45 -9.32
N ILE A 159 -0.13 -19.46 -8.16
CA ILE A 159 -1.06 -18.43 -7.72
C ILE A 159 -0.30 -17.52 -6.76
N ALA A 160 -0.27 -16.22 -7.05
CA ALA A 160 0.40 -15.22 -6.25
C ALA A 160 -0.61 -14.26 -5.59
N PHE A 161 -0.34 -13.90 -4.35
CA PHE A 161 -1.04 -12.86 -3.60
C PHE A 161 -0.06 -12.18 -2.64
N SER A 162 -0.43 -11.05 -2.05
CA SER A 162 0.47 -10.30 -1.17
C SER A 162 -0.28 -9.73 0.02
N ILE A 163 0.45 -9.60 1.13
CA ILE A 163 0.07 -8.83 2.30
C ILE A 163 1.20 -7.85 2.60
N SER A 164 0.88 -6.63 3.05
CA SER A 164 1.88 -5.58 3.27
C SER A 164 2.88 -5.90 4.38
N ASP A 165 2.47 -6.63 5.42
CA ASP A 165 3.35 -7.01 6.52
C ASP A 165 3.16 -8.49 6.89
N LEU A 166 4.10 -9.33 6.44
CA LEU A 166 4.13 -10.77 6.69
C LEU A 166 4.21 -11.12 8.18
N LYS A 167 4.69 -10.22 9.06
CA LYS A 167 4.69 -10.44 10.53
C LYS A 167 3.28 -10.54 11.10
N GLY A 168 2.29 -10.00 10.37
CA GLY A 168 0.88 -10.08 10.72
C GLY A 168 0.28 -11.46 10.48
N LEU A 169 0.91 -12.31 9.67
CA LEU A 169 0.41 -13.64 9.39
C LEU A 169 0.68 -14.57 10.59
N LYS A 170 -0.38 -15.10 11.21
CA LYS A 170 -0.25 -15.93 12.42
C LYS A 170 0.17 -17.36 12.10
N ASN A 171 -0.28 -17.89 10.97
CA ASN A 171 -0.07 -19.27 10.53
C ASN A 171 0.22 -19.28 9.02
N ASN A 172 0.98 -20.26 8.54
CA ASN A 172 1.15 -20.46 7.10
C ASN A 172 -0.19 -20.83 6.46
N PRO A 173 -0.70 -20.04 5.50
CA PRO A 173 -1.95 -20.33 4.85
C PRO A 173 -1.80 -21.53 3.91
N VAL A 174 -2.91 -22.20 3.69
CA VAL A 174 -3.01 -23.29 2.73
C VAL A 174 -3.98 -22.84 1.64
N LEU A 175 -3.53 -22.91 0.39
CA LEU A 175 -4.34 -22.59 -0.77
C LEU A 175 -4.94 -23.89 -1.31
N LYS A 176 -6.24 -23.92 -1.51
CA LYS A 176 -6.89 -24.98 -2.28
C LYS A 176 -7.23 -24.43 -3.64
N ALA A 177 -6.78 -25.09 -4.70
CA ALA A 177 -7.07 -24.68 -6.07
C ALA A 177 -7.10 -25.90 -6.99
N ALA A 178 -8.04 -25.93 -7.95
CA ALA A 178 -8.23 -27.07 -8.86
C ALA A 178 -8.26 -28.45 -8.15
N GLY A 179 -8.83 -28.53 -6.94
CA GLY A 179 -8.88 -29.75 -6.13
C GLY A 179 -7.55 -30.15 -5.44
N GLN A 180 -6.48 -29.38 -5.64
CA GLN A 180 -5.17 -29.58 -5.01
C GLN A 180 -5.07 -28.75 -3.72
N THR A 181 -4.39 -29.29 -2.71
CA THR A 181 -4.05 -28.56 -1.49
C THR A 181 -2.58 -28.15 -1.57
N LEU A 182 -2.34 -26.85 -1.68
CA LEU A 182 -1.06 -26.26 -2.03
C LEU A 182 -0.49 -25.48 -0.83
N PRO A 183 0.73 -25.80 -0.37
CA PRO A 183 1.40 -25.00 0.65
C PRO A 183 1.75 -23.63 0.07
N VAL A 184 1.54 -22.58 0.86
CA VAL A 184 1.90 -21.23 0.49
C VAL A 184 3.30 -20.91 1.00
N GLU A 185 4.14 -20.36 0.12
CA GLU A 185 5.51 -19.98 0.39
C GLU A 185 5.72 -18.46 0.18
N PRO A 186 6.49 -17.79 1.04
CA PRO A 186 6.89 -16.40 0.83
C PRO A 186 7.77 -16.24 -0.42
N ILE A 187 7.55 -15.16 -1.16
CA ILE A 187 8.42 -14.73 -2.26
C ILE A 187 9.11 -13.44 -1.88
N PHE A 188 10.42 -13.43 -2.05
CA PHE A 188 11.26 -12.24 -1.93
C PHE A 188 12.03 -12.06 -3.24
N ASP A 189 11.33 -11.60 -4.28
CA ASP A 189 11.95 -11.23 -5.56
C ASP A 189 11.39 -9.89 -6.01
N ASN A 190 12.28 -8.91 -6.19
CA ASN A 190 11.92 -7.58 -6.69
C ASN A 190 11.30 -7.61 -8.10
N ARG A 191 11.42 -8.73 -8.83
CA ARG A 191 10.77 -8.97 -10.12
C ARG A 191 9.43 -9.69 -10.00
N SER A 192 9.02 -10.08 -8.81
CA SER A 192 7.69 -10.66 -8.57
C SER A 192 6.60 -9.60 -8.68
N LEU A 193 5.38 -10.02 -9.04
CA LEU A 193 4.24 -9.13 -9.29
C LEU A 193 3.96 -8.12 -8.17
N PHE A 194 4.24 -8.50 -6.92
CA PHE A 194 3.97 -7.68 -5.74
C PHE A 194 5.25 -7.24 -4.98
N GLY A 195 6.44 -7.55 -5.51
CA GLY A 195 7.75 -7.31 -4.88
C GLY A 195 8.02 -8.22 -3.67
N SER A 196 7.10 -8.25 -2.70
CA SER A 196 7.05 -9.23 -1.62
C SER A 196 5.64 -9.78 -1.49
N GLY A 197 5.52 -11.09 -1.28
CA GLY A 197 4.22 -11.73 -1.26
C GLY A 197 4.31 -13.20 -0.94
N LEU A 198 3.27 -13.91 -1.36
CA LEU A 198 3.01 -15.30 -1.10
C LEU A 198 2.64 -15.96 -2.43
N GLN A 199 3.20 -17.14 -2.69
CA GLN A 199 2.81 -17.97 -3.83
C GLN A 199 2.50 -19.39 -3.41
N ALA A 200 1.68 -20.05 -4.22
CA ALA A 200 1.55 -21.49 -4.20
C ALA A 200 1.68 -22.01 -5.63
N GLY A 201 2.62 -22.94 -5.86
CA GLY A 201 2.75 -23.62 -7.14
C GLY A 201 1.56 -24.54 -7.39
N ILE A 202 1.05 -24.55 -8.62
CA ILE A 202 -0.07 -25.39 -9.03
C ILE A 202 0.28 -26.09 -10.34
N ASP A 203 0.01 -27.40 -10.41
CA ASP A 203 0.12 -28.13 -11.67
C ASP A 203 -1.25 -28.13 -12.38
N LEU A 204 -1.33 -27.41 -13.49
CA LEU A 204 -2.53 -27.32 -14.32
C LEU A 204 -2.53 -28.32 -15.47
N SER A 205 -1.53 -29.20 -15.62
CA SER A 205 -1.47 -30.16 -16.72
C SER A 205 -2.64 -31.14 -16.73
N ASN A 206 -3.20 -31.44 -15.56
CA ASN A 206 -4.38 -32.31 -15.40
C ASN A 206 -5.67 -31.54 -15.10
N ALA A 207 -5.60 -30.20 -14.99
CA ALA A 207 -6.79 -29.40 -14.81
C ALA A 207 -7.60 -29.48 -16.11
N ALA A 208 -8.80 -30.05 -16.04
CA ALA A 208 -9.73 -30.02 -17.17
C ALA A 208 -9.86 -28.57 -17.65
N ASP A 209 -9.96 -28.38 -18.97
CA ASP A 209 -9.88 -27.13 -19.74
C ASP A 209 -10.99 -26.09 -19.40
N GLY A 210 -11.15 -25.80 -18.13
CA GLY A 210 -12.26 -25.06 -17.52
C GLY A 210 -11.77 -24.19 -16.36
N GLU A 211 -12.73 -23.69 -15.58
CA GLU A 211 -12.45 -22.74 -14.51
C GLU A 211 -11.58 -23.35 -13.41
N VAL A 212 -10.64 -22.56 -12.90
CA VAL A 212 -9.78 -22.93 -11.76
C VAL A 212 -10.37 -22.30 -10.49
N PRO A 213 -11.20 -23.03 -9.72
CA PRO A 213 -11.67 -22.53 -8.44
C PRO A 213 -10.52 -22.45 -7.45
N PHE A 214 -10.56 -21.46 -6.56
CA PHE A 214 -9.61 -21.31 -5.48
C PHE A 214 -10.30 -20.89 -4.18
N ASP A 215 -9.73 -21.34 -3.05
CA ASP A 215 -10.08 -20.87 -1.72
C ASP A 215 -8.87 -20.89 -0.78
N TYR A 216 -8.76 -19.87 0.06
CA TYR A 216 -7.77 -19.80 1.12
C TYR A 216 -8.24 -18.91 2.27
N THR A 217 -7.68 -19.16 3.45
CA THR A 217 -7.95 -18.37 4.65
C THR A 217 -6.65 -17.78 5.18
N LEU A 218 -6.66 -16.48 5.46
CA LEU A 218 -5.59 -15.75 6.12
C LEU A 218 -6.00 -15.45 7.56
N ASP A 219 -5.26 -15.98 8.53
CA ASP A 219 -5.36 -15.57 9.93
C ASP A 219 -4.30 -14.49 10.19
N LEU A 220 -4.77 -13.25 10.32
CA LEU A 220 -3.95 -12.06 10.35
C LEU A 220 -4.12 -11.32 11.68
N LYS A 221 -3.08 -10.58 12.03
CA LYS A 221 -3.11 -9.50 13.01
C LYS A 221 -2.55 -8.24 12.34
N GLY A 222 -3.06 -7.09 12.71
CA GLY A 222 -2.60 -5.80 12.19
C GLY A 222 -2.99 -4.66 13.11
N SER A 223 -2.56 -3.46 12.75
CA SER A 223 -2.90 -2.22 13.42
C SER A 223 -3.53 -1.24 12.43
N GLN A 224 -4.33 -0.30 12.93
CA GLN A 224 -4.88 0.84 12.19
C GLN A 224 -5.86 0.48 11.05
N GLU A 225 -5.37 -0.14 9.97
CA GLU A 225 -6.11 -0.34 8.72
C GLU A 225 -6.01 -1.80 8.23
N LEU A 226 -7.13 -2.29 7.67
CA LEU A 226 -7.19 -3.50 6.85
C LEU A 226 -7.84 -3.15 5.52
N SER A 227 -7.07 -3.22 4.45
CA SER A 227 -7.47 -2.84 3.10
C SER A 227 -7.27 -3.96 2.09
N PHE A 228 -8.05 -3.91 1.02
CA PHE A 228 -8.07 -4.94 -0.02
C PHE A 228 -7.92 -4.29 -1.39
N LEU A 229 -6.94 -4.77 -2.16
CA LEU A 229 -6.83 -4.45 -3.58
C LEU A 229 -7.52 -5.56 -4.37
N HIS A 230 -8.76 -5.31 -4.75
CA HIS A 230 -9.59 -6.25 -5.50
C HIS A 230 -9.12 -6.31 -6.95
N LEU A 231 -8.43 -7.39 -7.33
CA LEU A 231 -7.93 -7.60 -8.70
C LEU A 231 -8.90 -8.42 -9.58
N GLY A 232 -10.21 -8.29 -9.35
CA GLY A 232 -11.21 -8.97 -10.18
C GLY A 232 -11.30 -8.38 -11.59
N LYS A 233 -11.63 -9.21 -12.58
CA LYS A 233 -11.97 -8.72 -13.92
C LYS A 233 -13.20 -7.81 -13.82
N LEU A 234 -13.05 -6.54 -14.16
CA LEU A 234 -14.18 -5.63 -14.32
C LEU A 234 -14.99 -6.10 -15.53
N LEU A 235 -16.20 -6.62 -15.30
CA LEU A 235 -17.19 -6.77 -16.35
C LEU A 235 -17.53 -5.34 -16.82
N MET A 236 -17.03 -4.97 -17.99
CA MET A 236 -17.47 -3.79 -18.75
C MET A 236 -18.35 -4.24 -19.89
#